data_AF-A0A142WNS7-F1
#
_entry.id   AF-A0A142WNS7-F1
#
_cell.length_a   1.000
_cell.length_b   1.000
_cell.length_c   1.000
_cell.angle_alpha   90.00
_cell.angle_beta   90.00
_cell.angle_gamma   90.00
#
_symmetry.space_group_name_H-M   'P 1'
#
loop_
_entity.id
_entity.type
_entity.pdbx_description
1 polymer ?
#
loop_
_entity_poly.entity_id
_entity_poly.type
_entity_poly.pdbx_seq_one_letter_code
_entity_poly.pdbx_strand_id
1 'polypeptide(L)'
;MSHTTICPKCHQKSKVDESLIGRFVTCEHCRCLYYVVVPPLGEERTEWQSLPATSVPQPISGPASTATAKGAGAGPDPVGRLTLLVIVSLILSGLSLALQIVGLLK
;
A
#
# COMPACT_ATOMS: atom_id res chain seq x y z
N MET A 1 -10.64 -10.69 0.30
CA MET A 1 -11.54 -10.66 -0.88
C MET A 1 -11.11 -9.47 -1.75
N SER A 2 -11.41 -9.44 -3.05
CA SER A 2 -10.97 -8.34 -3.93
C SER A 2 -12.09 -7.29 -4.12
N HIS A 3 -11.80 -6.02 -3.87
CA HIS A 3 -12.73 -4.91 -4.06
C HIS A 3 -12.51 -4.23 -5.42
N THR A 4 -13.56 -3.74 -6.07
CA THR A 4 -13.44 -3.04 -7.36
C THR A 4 -13.58 -1.55 -7.15
N THR A 5 -12.63 -0.77 -7.67
CA THR A 5 -12.61 0.70 -7.59
C THR A 5 -12.48 1.31 -8.98
N ILE A 6 -12.85 2.58 -9.12
CA ILE A 6 -12.79 3.32 -10.39
C ILE A 6 -11.79 4.46 -10.23
N CYS A 7 -10.81 4.55 -11.13
CA CYS A 7 -9.88 5.67 -11.12
C CYS A 7 -10.61 6.98 -11.47
N PRO A 8 -10.52 8.04 -10.65
CA PRO A 8 -11.25 9.29 -10.89
C PRO A 8 -10.70 10.10 -12.08
N LYS A 9 -9.53 9.74 -12.63
CA LYS A 9 -8.92 10.46 -13.76
C LYS A 9 -9.22 9.81 -15.11
N CYS A 10 -9.03 8.50 -15.22
CA CYS A 10 -9.21 7.78 -16.48
C CYS A 10 -10.48 6.91 -16.53
N HIS A 11 -11.23 6.84 -15.43
CA HIS A 11 -12.48 6.07 -15.29
C HIS A 11 -12.34 4.56 -15.53
N GLN A 12 -11.12 4.04 -15.56
CA GLN A 12 -10.88 2.60 -15.66
C GLN A 12 -11.10 1.92 -14.32
N LYS A 13 -11.65 0.70 -14.38
CA LYS A 13 -11.87 -0.17 -13.22
C LYS A 13 -10.57 -0.86 -12.84
N SER A 14 -10.28 -0.91 -11.56
CA SER A 14 -9.13 -1.65 -11.01
C SER A 14 -9.58 -2.51 -9.83
N LYS A 15 -9.09 -3.74 -9.79
CA LYS A 15 -9.25 -4.62 -8.63
C LYS A 15 -8.17 -4.24 -7.61
N VAL A 16 -8.59 -3.92 -6.41
CA VAL A 16 -7.71 -3.63 -5.27
C VAL A 16 -7.98 -4.65 -4.17
N ASP A 17 -6.94 -5.00 -3.44
CA ASP A 17 -7.08 -5.84 -2.26
C ASP A 17 -7.79 -5.06 -1.14
N GLU A 18 -8.57 -5.76 -0.30
CA GLU A 18 -9.26 -5.13 0.84
C GLU A 18 -8.28 -4.45 1.81
N SER A 19 -7.04 -4.94 1.93
CA SER A 19 -6.00 -4.29 2.75
C SER A 19 -5.60 -2.89 2.27
N LEU A 20 -5.96 -2.52 1.04
CA LEU A 20 -5.70 -1.21 0.44
C LEU A 20 -6.86 -0.23 0.61
N ILE A 21 -7.99 -0.66 1.19
CA ILE A 21 -9.10 0.23 1.51
C ILE A 21 -8.62 1.29 2.52
N GLY A 22 -8.93 2.57 2.26
CA GLY A 22 -8.44 3.69 3.05
C GLY A 22 -6.99 4.08 2.79
N ARG A 23 -6.39 3.62 1.68
CA ARG A 23 -5.01 3.97 1.28
C ARG A 23 -4.98 4.62 -0.11
N PHE A 24 -3.86 5.29 -0.40
CA PHE A 24 -3.55 5.76 -1.76
C PHE A 24 -2.98 4.60 -2.60
N VAL A 25 -3.50 4.45 -3.82
CA VAL A 25 -3.05 3.44 -4.78
C VAL A 25 -2.74 4.09 -6.12
N THR A 26 -1.88 3.44 -6.91
CA THR A 26 -1.49 3.91 -8.25
C THR A 26 -2.32 3.20 -9.32
N CYS A 27 -2.99 3.96 -10.18
CA CYS A 27 -3.74 3.39 -11.31
C CYS A 27 -2.79 2.71 -12.32
N GLU A 28 -3.12 1.50 -12.77
CA GLU A 28 -2.30 0.76 -13.74
C GLU A 28 -2.35 1.35 -15.15
N HIS A 29 -3.45 2.04 -15.49
CA HIS A 29 -3.66 2.63 -16.82
C HIS A 29 -3.04 4.02 -16.97
N CYS A 30 -3.36 4.95 -16.07
CA CYS A 30 -2.92 6.35 -16.17
C CYS A 30 -1.81 6.75 -15.17
N ARG A 31 -1.35 5.79 -14.35
CA ARG A 31 -0.27 5.97 -13.36
C ARG A 31 -0.49 7.07 -12.32
N CYS A 32 -1.73 7.55 -12.16
CA CYS A 32 -2.07 8.54 -11.16
C CYS A 32 -2.38 7.91 -9.81
N LEU A 33 -2.01 8.61 -8.74
CA LEU A 33 -2.35 8.26 -7.36
C LEU A 33 -3.77 8.70 -7.04
N TYR A 34 -4.56 7.82 -6.42
CA TYR A 34 -5.90 8.14 -5.92
C TYR A 34 -6.22 7.38 -4.63
N TYR A 35 -7.13 7.94 -3.83
CA TYR A 35 -7.54 7.36 -2.55
C TYR A 35 -8.64 6.32 -2.73
N VAL A 36 -8.49 5.14 -2.12
CA VAL A 36 -9.54 4.12 -2.08
C VAL A 36 -10.50 4.41 -0.93
N VAL A 37 -11.74 4.76 -1.26
CA VAL A 37 -12.77 5.11 -0.28
C VAL A 37 -13.07 3.92 0.63
N VAL A 38 -13.11 4.18 1.94
CA VAL A 38 -13.57 3.22 2.94
C VAL A 38 -15.09 3.15 2.84
N PRO A 39 -15.68 1.99 2.50
CA PRO A 39 -17.14 1.86 2.55
C PRO A 39 -17.59 2.16 3.98
N PRO A 40 -18.75 2.81 4.18
CA PRO A 40 -19.28 2.97 5.52
C PRO A 40 -19.35 1.57 6.14
N LEU A 41 -18.83 1.44 7.36
CA LEU A 41 -19.18 0.30 8.20
C LEU A 41 -20.70 0.36 8.25
N GLY A 42 -21.37 -0.57 7.55
CA GLY A 42 -22.82 -0.63 7.59
C GLY A 42 -23.20 -0.56 9.06
N GLU A 43 -24.24 0.22 9.38
CA GLU A 43 -24.80 0.23 10.73
C GLU A 43 -25.02 -1.22 11.11
N GLU A 44 -24.05 -1.82 11.81
CA GLU A 44 -24.21 -3.08 12.49
C GLU A 44 -25.23 -2.69 13.51
N ARG A 45 -26.50 -2.98 13.15
CA ARG A 45 -27.67 -2.69 13.93
C ARG A 45 -27.27 -3.13 15.32
N THR A 46 -27.18 -2.13 16.17
CA THR A 46 -26.89 -2.29 17.58
C THR A 46 -28.06 -3.10 18.13
N GLU A 47 -28.03 -4.41 17.92
CA GLU A 47 -28.74 -5.42 18.68
C GLU A 47 -27.98 -5.60 19.99
N TRP A 48 -27.67 -4.47 20.62
CA TRP A 48 -27.58 -4.33 22.07
C TRP A 48 -28.98 -4.15 22.65
N GLN A 49 -30.00 -4.74 22.02
CA GLN A 49 -31.28 -4.96 22.68
C GLN A 49 -31.07 -6.08 23.70
N SER A 50 -30.91 -5.64 24.94
CA SER A 50 -31.37 -6.37 26.14
C SER A 50 -30.43 -7.45 26.69
N LEU A 51 -29.16 -7.13 26.96
CA LEU A 51 -28.52 -7.78 28.11
C LEU A 51 -29.12 -7.16 29.37
N PRO A 52 -29.72 -7.94 30.30
CA PRO A 52 -30.27 -7.41 31.53
C PRO A 52 -29.16 -6.67 32.29
N ALA A 53 -29.50 -5.51 32.84
CA ALA A 53 -28.60 -4.68 33.62
C ALA A 53 -28.14 -5.42 34.88
N THR A 54 -27.17 -6.33 34.74
CA THR A 54 -26.38 -6.83 35.86
C THR A 54 -25.54 -5.66 36.33
N SER A 55 -25.84 -5.22 37.54
CA SER A 55 -25.21 -4.12 38.27
C SER A 55 -23.69 -4.08 38.07
N VAL A 56 -23.23 -3.05 37.38
CA VAL A 56 -21.81 -2.73 37.18
C VAL A 56 -21.19 -2.33 38.53
N PRO A 57 -20.14 -3.02 39.02
CA PRO A 57 -19.35 -2.51 40.15
C PRO A 57 -18.59 -1.24 39.73
N GLN A 58 -18.59 -0.24 40.62
CA GLN A 58 -18.01 1.09 40.36
C GLN A 58 -16.50 1.00 40.04
N PRO A 59 -16.01 1.75 39.04
CA PRO A 59 -14.61 1.79 38.67
C PRO A 59 -13.79 2.55 39.72
N ILE A 60 -12.83 1.84 40.31
CA ILE A 60 -11.78 2.40 41.16
C ILE A 60 -10.84 3.19 40.24
N SER A 61 -10.71 4.49 40.51
CA SER A 61 -9.84 5.44 39.80
C SER A 61 -8.37 4.99 39.85
N GLY A 62 -7.88 4.41 38.75
CA GLY A 62 -6.46 4.13 38.51
C GLY A 62 -5.76 5.31 37.82
N PRO A 63 -4.46 5.55 38.10
CA PRO A 63 -3.73 6.67 37.55
C PRO A 63 -3.38 6.50 36.07
N ALA A 64 -3.28 7.66 35.41
CA ALA A 64 -2.95 7.86 34.00
C ALA A 64 -1.75 7.01 33.53
N SER A 65 -1.99 6.18 32.51
CA SER A 65 -0.94 5.57 31.70
C SER A 65 -0.79 6.32 30.39
N THR A 66 0.36 6.98 30.30
CA THR A 66 0.94 7.66 29.14
C THR A 66 1.12 6.74 27.93
N ALA A 67 0.93 7.35 26.76
CA ALA A 67 1.08 6.82 25.42
C ALA A 67 2.41 6.08 25.14
N THR A 68 2.38 5.14 24.19
CA THR A 68 3.49 4.89 23.26
C THR A 68 2.94 4.29 21.97
N ALA A 69 2.82 5.13 20.95
CA ALA A 69 2.73 4.71 19.56
C ALA A 69 4.15 4.65 18.98
N LYS A 70 4.63 3.47 18.56
CA LYS A 70 5.83 3.36 17.71
C LYS A 70 5.86 2.01 16.99
N GLY A 71 5.89 2.06 15.66
CA GLY A 71 6.05 0.89 14.78
C GLY A 71 5.67 1.25 13.35
N ALA A 72 6.44 2.10 12.67
CA ALA A 72 7.57 1.68 11.83
C ALA A 72 7.12 0.84 10.61
N GLY A 73 6.53 1.52 9.63
CA GLY A 73 6.39 0.98 8.27
C GLY A 73 7.74 1.05 7.57
N ALA A 74 8.42 -0.09 7.45
CA ALA A 74 9.54 -0.27 6.53
C ALA A 74 8.97 -0.65 5.16
N GLY A 75 8.66 0.35 4.33
CA GLY A 75 8.38 0.15 2.91
C GLY A 75 9.69 0.24 2.12
N PRO A 76 9.95 -0.69 1.17
CA PRO A 76 11.16 -0.65 0.37
C PRO A 76 11.19 0.60 -0.52
N ASP A 77 12.32 1.29 -0.50
CA ASP A 77 12.56 2.58 -1.11
C ASP A 77 12.59 2.45 -2.65
N PRO A 78 11.92 3.34 -3.42
CA PRO A 78 11.89 3.27 -4.89
C PRO A 78 13.24 3.58 -5.57
N VAL A 79 14.28 3.93 -4.79
CA VAL A 79 15.60 4.35 -5.30
C VAL A 79 16.38 3.16 -5.90
N GLY A 80 16.16 1.93 -5.41
CA GLY A 80 16.90 0.76 -5.90
C GLY A 80 16.61 0.37 -7.35
N ARG A 81 15.42 0.69 -7.87
CA ARG A 81 15.02 0.29 -9.24
C ARG A 81 15.72 1.11 -10.33
N LEU A 82 15.96 2.40 -10.09
CA LEU A 82 16.62 3.25 -11.08
C LEU A 82 18.11 2.90 -11.19
N THR A 83 18.77 2.66 -10.05
CA THR A 83 20.18 2.22 -9.99
C THR A 83 20.39 0.90 -10.72
N LEU A 84 19.49 -0.07 -10.55
CA LEU A 84 19.59 -1.37 -11.22
C LEU A 84 19.47 -1.25 -12.74
N LEU A 85 18.58 -0.39 -13.25
CA LEU A 85 18.45 -0.15 -14.70
C LEU A 85 19.71 0.48 -15.29
N VAL A 86 20.30 1.47 -14.61
CA VAL A 86 21.55 2.12 -15.06
C VAL A 86 22.71 1.12 -15.12
N ILE A 87 22.84 0.25 -14.10
CA ILE A 87 23.88 -0.79 -14.07
C ILE A 87 23.72 -1.79 -15.22
N VAL A 88 22.49 -2.29 -15.45
CA VAL A 88 22.21 -3.23 -16.53
C VAL A 88 22.51 -2.61 -17.90
N SER A 89 22.16 -1.34 -18.11
CA SER A 89 22.49 -0.62 -19.35
C SER A 89 24.00 -0.49 -19.59
N LEU A 90 24.78 -0.14 -18.55
CA LEU A 90 26.24 -0.04 -18.67
C LEU A 90 26.89 -1.38 -19.03
N ILE A 91 26.43 -2.48 -18.43
CA ILE A 91 26.96 -3.82 -18.69
C ILE A 91 26.65 -4.25 -20.14
N LEU A 92 25.41 -4.05 -20.61
CA LEU A 92 25.02 -4.42 -21.99
C LEU A 92 25.81 -3.60 -23.03
N SER A 93 25.95 -2.29 -22.81
CA SER A 93 26.73 -1.43 -23.71
C SER A 93 28.20 -1.82 -23.74
N GLY A 94 28.80 -2.15 -22.59
CA GLY A 94 30.18 -2.63 -22.52
C GLY A 94 30.40 -3.96 -23.24
N LEU A 95 29.50 -4.93 -23.05
CA LEU A 95 29.58 -6.24 -23.71
C LEU A 95 29.47 -6.10 -25.23
N SER A 96 28.54 -5.27 -25.72
CA SER A 96 28.38 -5.01 -27.16
C SER A 96 29.65 -4.40 -27.78
N LEU A 97 30.28 -3.45 -27.10
CA LEU A 97 31.52 -2.83 -27.55
C LEU A 97 32.68 -3.85 -27.60
N ALA A 98 32.79 -4.70 -26.58
CA ALA A 98 33.81 -5.75 -26.53
C ALA A 98 33.66 -6.75 -27.69
N LEU A 99 32.43 -7.16 -28.02
CA LEU A 99 32.16 -8.05 -29.17
C LEU A 99 32.54 -7.41 -30.51
N GLN A 100 32.27 -6.10 -30.69
CA GLN A 100 32.67 -5.37 -31.91
C GLN A 100 34.20 -5.32 -32.07
N ILE A 101 34.93 -5.06 -30.97
CA ILE A 101 36.41 -5.02 -30.99
C ILE A 101 36.99 -6.40 -31.34
N VAL A 102 36.46 -7.47 -30.75
CA VAL A 102 36.92 -8.84 -31.05
C VAL A 102 36.60 -9.23 -32.50
N GLY A 103 35.46 -8.79 -33.04
CA GLY A 103 35.10 -9.00 -34.44
C GLY A 103 36.01 -8.26 -35.43
N LEU A 104 36.55 -7.10 -35.05
CA LEU A 104 37.50 -6.32 -35.86
C LEU A 104 38.92 -6.91 -35.87
N LEU A 105 39.28 -7.73 -34.88
CA LEU A 105 40.59 -8.38 -34.78
C LEU A 105 40.68 -9.73 -35.51
N LYS A 106 39.59 -10.21 -36.12
CA LYS A 106 39.49 -11.54 -36.73
C LYS A 106 39.32 -11.45 -38.23
#